data_AF-A0A9X6AIC8-F1
#
_entry.id   AF-A0A9X6AIC8-F1
#
_cell.length_a   1.000
_cell.length_b   1.000
_cell.length_c   1.000
_cell.angle_alpha   90.00
_cell.angle_beta   90.00
_cell.angle_gamma   90.00
#
_symmetry.space_group_name_H-M   'P 1'
#
loop_
_entity.id
_entity.type
_entity.pdbx_description
1 polymer ?
#
loop_
_entity_poly.entity_id
_entity_poly.type
_entity_poly.pdbx_seq_one_letter_code
_entity_poly.pdbx_strand_id
1 'polypeptide(L)' 'MDTFALVVTILVALGFTYTNGFHDSANAIATSVSTRALTPRAALAMAAVMNLAGAFLGSGVANTVS' A
#
# COMPACT_ATOMS: atom_id res chain seq x y z
N MET A 1 4.26 -23.89 11.93
CA MET A 1 3.01 -23.80 11.18
C MET A 1 2.87 -25.02 10.29
N ASP A 2 1.69 -25.63 10.31
CA ASP A 2 1.19 -26.47 9.24
C ASP A 2 1.11 -25.68 7.92
N THR A 3 1.45 -26.32 6.81
CA THR A 3 1.47 -25.68 5.47
C THR A 3 0.12 -25.06 5.11
N PHE A 4 -0.97 -25.63 5.62
CA PHE A 4 -2.31 -25.11 5.45
C PHE A 4 -2.48 -23.73 6.09
N ALA A 5 -2.13 -23.58 7.37
CA ALA A 5 -2.15 -22.28 8.05
C ALA A 5 -1.28 -21.23 7.32
N LEU A 6 -0.10 -21.59 6.82
CA LEU A 6 0.75 -20.65 6.07
C LEU A 6 0.05 -20.12 4.81
N VAL A 7 -0.55 -21.01 4.02
CA VAL A 7 -1.26 -20.62 2.79
C VAL A 7 -2.42 -19.67 3.10
N VAL A 8 -3.22 -19.97 4.13
CA VAL A 8 -4.32 -19.09 4.56
C VAL A 8 -3.80 -17.73 5.00
N THR A 9 -2.73 -17.71 5.79
CA THR A 9 -2.16 -16.45 6.31
C THR A 9 -1.63 -15.57 5.18
N ILE A 10 -0.95 -16.15 4.17
CA ILE A 10 -0.46 -15.43 2.99
C ILE A 10 -1.64 -14.83 2.20
N LEU A 11 -2.71 -15.59 1.99
CA LEU A 11 -3.89 -15.09 1.27
C LEU A 11 -4.56 -13.92 2.00
N VAL A 12 -4.71 -14.02 3.32
CA VAL A 12 -5.26 -12.92 4.14
C VAL A 12 -4.33 -11.71 4.10
N ALA A 13 -3.02 -11.90 4.23
CA ALA A 13 -2.03 -10.83 4.18
C ALA A 13 -2.05 -10.11 2.82
N LEU A 14 -2.16 -10.85 1.71
CA LEU A 14 -2.28 -10.26 0.36
C LEU A 14 -3.57 -9.45 0.22
N GLY A 15 -4.71 -9.98 0.68
CA GLY A 15 -6.00 -9.28 0.62
C GLY A 15 -6.01 -8.00 1.47
N PHE A 16 -5.44 -8.07 2.68
CA PHE A 16 -5.25 -6.92 3.55
C PHE A 16 -4.34 -5.87 2.91
N THR A 17 -3.17 -6.29 2.39
CA THR A 17 -2.20 -5.38 1.77
C THR A 17 -2.79 -4.67 0.54
N TYR A 18 -3.56 -5.39 -0.28
CA TYR A 18 -4.27 -4.79 -1.42
C TYR A 18 -5.26 -3.71 -0.98
N THR A 19 -6.10 -4.02 0.00
CA THR A 19 -7.15 -3.11 0.48
C THR A 19 -6.55 -1.85 1.12
N ASN A 20 -5.49 -2.01 1.91
CA ASN A 20 -4.76 -0.86 2.48
C ASN A 20 -4.12 0.00 1.40
N GLY A 21 -3.44 -0.60 0.41
CA GLY A 21 -2.83 0.14 -0.69
C GLY A 21 -3.83 0.95 -1.52
N PHE A 22 -5.07 0.47 -1.65
CA PHE A 22 -6.14 1.19 -2.35
C PHE A 22 -6.59 2.44 -1.60
N HIS A 23 -6.80 2.33 -0.28
CA HIS A 23 -7.14 3.47 0.57
C HIS A 23 -6.00 4.49 0.66
N ASP A 24 -4.76 4.03 0.81
CA ASP A 24 -3.58 4.90 0.88
C ASP A 24 -3.36 5.65 -0.44
N SER A 25 -3.58 4.99 -1.58
CA SER A 25 -3.53 5.64 -2.89
C SER A 25 -4.57 6.76 -2.99
N ALA A 26 -5.80 6.53 -2.54
CA ALA A 26 -6.85 7.55 -2.53
C ALA A 26 -6.50 8.75 -1.63
N ASN A 27 -5.96 8.48 -0.45
CA ASN A 27 -5.56 9.52 0.50
C ASN A 27 -4.37 10.35 -0.02
N ALA A 28 -3.38 9.70 -0.65
CA ALA A 28 -2.18 10.36 -1.19
C ALA A 28 -2.48 11.26 -2.41
N ILE A 29 -3.48 10.92 -3.22
CA ILE A 29 -3.83 11.70 -4.43
C ILE A 29 -4.93 12.72 -4.19
N ALA A 30 -5.70 12.64 -3.10
CA ALA A 30 -6.85 13.50 -2.84
C ALA A 30 -6.49 15.00 -2.92
N THR A 31 -5.40 15.42 -2.28
CA THR A 31 -4.98 16.84 -2.26
C THR A 31 -4.45 17.30 -3.61
N SER A 32 -3.60 16.50 -4.26
CA SER A 32 -2.97 16.86 -5.54
C SER A 32 -3.97 16.89 -6.71
N VAL A 33 -5.01 16.05 -6.66
CA VAL A 33 -6.10 16.02 -7.64
C VAL A 33 -7.15 17.10 -7.36
N SER A 34 -7.54 17.32 -6.09
CA SER A 34 -8.55 18.35 -5.74
C SER A 34 -8.06 19.78 -6.00
N THR A 35 -6.78 20.05 -5.78
CA THR A 35 -6.13 21.33 -6.11
C THR A 35 -5.80 21.48 -7.59
N ARG A 36 -6.03 20.43 -8.41
CA ARG A 36 -5.66 20.37 -9.83
C ARG A 36 -4.17 20.53 -10.11
N ALA A 37 -3.32 20.27 -9.12
CA ALA A 37 -1.87 20.31 -9.27
C ALA A 37 -1.36 19.17 -10.18
N LEU A 38 -2.00 18.00 -10.14
CA LEU A 38 -1.72 16.88 -11.02
C LEU A 38 -2.99 16.28 -11.61
N THR A 39 -2.87 15.70 -12.81
CA THR A 39 -3.94 14.88 -13.38
C THR A 39 -4.11 13.59 -12.56
N PRO A 40 -5.33 13.02 -12.47
CA PRO A 40 -5.59 11.81 -11.68
C PRO A 40 -4.66 10.64 -12.02
N ARG A 41 -4.31 10.50 -13.31
CA ARG A 41 -3.39 9.44 -13.78
C ARG A 41 -1.96 9.65 -13.31
N ALA A 42 -1.46 10.89 -13.35
CA ALA A 42 -0.11 11.21 -12.89
C ALA A 42 0.00 11.10 -11.37
N ALA A 43 -1.04 11.55 -10.64
CA ALA A 43 -1.09 11.41 -9.19
C ALA A 43 -1.12 9.93 -8.76
N LEU A 44 -1.91 9.09 -9.44
CA LEU A 44 -1.95 7.64 -9.16
C LEU A 44 -0.60 6.96 -9.47
N ALA A 45 0.05 7.32 -10.58
CA ALA A 45 1.37 6.79 -10.91
C ALA A 45 2.41 7.15 -9.85
N MET A 46 2.40 8.40 -9.36
CA MET A 46 3.26 8.85 -8.27
C MET A 46 2.96 8.09 -6.97
N ALA A 47 1.69 7.95 -6.60
CA ALA A 47 1.27 7.22 -5.40
C ALA A 47 1.70 5.73 -5.45
N ALA A 48 1.60 5.09 -6.61
CA ALA A 48 2.04 3.70 -6.80
C ALA A 48 3.56 3.55 -6.63
N VAL A 49 4.35 4.44 -7.24
CA VAL A 49 5.82 4.42 -7.12
C VAL A 49 6.26 4.69 -5.68
N MET A 50 5.64 5.65 -5.00
CA MET A 50 5.96 5.98 -3.61
C MET A 50 5.53 4.87 -2.63
N ASN A 51 4.38 4.23 -2.84
CA ASN A 51 3.97 3.07 -2.04
C ASN A 51 4.95 1.90 -2.20
N LEU A 52 5.38 1.63 -3.43
CA LEU A 52 6.37 0.59 -3.70
C LEU A 52 7.70 0.91 -3.03
N ALA A 53 8.19 2.14 -3.16
CA ALA A 53 9.42 2.58 -2.50
C ALA A 53 9.30 2.46 -0.97
N GLY A 54 8.20 2.90 -0.38
CA GLY A 54 7.93 2.79 1.06
C GLY A 54 7.97 1.35 1.56
N ALA A 55 7.43 0.40 0.79
CA ALA A 55 7.47 -1.03 1.14
C ALA A 55 8.89 -1.60 1.22
N PHE A 56 9.83 -1.11 0.39
CA PHE A 56 11.23 -1.55 0.42
C PHE A 56 12.06 -0.85 1.52
N LEU A 57 11.73 0.39 1.86
CA LEU A 57 12.46 1.17 2.87
C LEU A 57 11.91 0.97 4.30
N GLY A 58 10.64 0.56 4.44
CA GLY A 58 9.92 0.52 5.71
C GLY A 58 9.88 -0.86 6.37
N SER A 59 10.96 -1.30 7.01
CA SER A 59 10.96 -2.51 7.86
C SER A 59 10.71 -2.23 9.35
N GLY A 60 10.77 -0.95 9.77
CA GLY A 60 10.67 -0.56 11.18
C GLY A 60 9.31 -0.86 11.83
N VAL A 61 8.21 -0.67 11.09
CA VAL A 61 6.86 -0.97 11.59
C VAL A 61 6.65 -2.49 11.71
N ALA A 62 7.13 -3.27 10.74
CA ALA A 62 7.06 -4.72 10.80
C ALA A 62 7.75 -5.28 12.05
N ASN A 63 8.94 -4.78 12.38
CA ASN A 63 9.69 -5.18 13.58
C ASN A 63 9.04 -4.72 14.91
N THR A 64 8.18 -3.70 14.89
CA THR A 64 7.51 -3.19 16.10
C THR A 64 6.27 -4.03 16.45
N VAL A 65 5.65 -4.66 15.44
CA VAL A 65 4.40 -5.43 15.58
C VAL A 65 4.65 -6.94 15.66
N SER A 66 5.88 -7.39 15.38
CA SER A 66 6.28 -8.82 15.39
C SER A 66 6.44 -9.40 16.79
#